data_AF-Q1QQD7-F1
#
_entry.id   AF-Q1QQD7-F1
#
_cell.length_a   1.000
_cell.length_b   1.000
_cell.length_c   1.000
_cell.angle_alpha   90.00
_cell.angle_beta   90.00
_cell.angle_gamma   90.00
#
_symmetry.space_group_name_H-M   'P 1'
#
loop_
_entity.id
_entity.type
_entity.pdbx_description
1 polymer ?
#
loop_
_entity_poly.entity_id
_entity_poly.type
_entity_poly.pdbx_seq_one_letter_code
_entity_poly.pdbx_strand_id
1 'polypeptide(L)'
;MTATTVAPSKYRRWPIFVMPVLVVIAAAAWSAFWFYAASQVDQTVDAWRAREAASGRIYDCAKRTLGGFPFRLEVHCEDATVELKSQTADQAAIAPLTARLGDILVIAQIYTPKLLIAEFKAPATLSQNGQPVMVVNWKTARSSIVGLPGTPQSADIVFDDLAIDRIAAPAQTPVARASHVELHGRIAENSKPDYPTIETVLELTGASLRDVHPVLTKPFDAVVRAMVHGLKDFTPKPWPERFREMQAAGGRVEIMQSRIQQGDLIAIAAGSLGLTANGRLDGELHMTATGFEKVIPALGIEKMLEQGVPQDTLDKVAPGVKTQDIDNLFGALDRAIPGLGKAVRENANVGVAAGLAAIGQEATLEGKKARSFPLRFVDGAVFVGSLKVAQTPPLF
;
A
#
# COMPACT_ATOMS: atom_id res chain seq x y z
N MET A 1 -52.72 -82.48 -1.40
CA MET A 1 -52.01 -81.37 -0.74
C MET A 1 -50.51 -81.55 -1.00
N THR A 2 -50.00 -80.98 -2.09
CA THR A 2 -48.56 -80.97 -2.40
C THR A 2 -47.98 -79.67 -1.85
N ALA A 3 -47.13 -79.78 -0.84
CA ALA A 3 -46.46 -78.63 -0.23
C ALA A 3 -45.40 -78.09 -1.20
N THR A 4 -45.58 -76.83 -1.62
CA THR A 4 -44.62 -76.09 -2.44
C THR A 4 -43.46 -75.64 -1.55
N THR A 5 -42.30 -76.28 -1.66
CA THR A 5 -41.08 -75.85 -0.95
C THR A 5 -40.46 -74.67 -1.71
N VAL A 6 -40.69 -73.45 -1.23
CA VAL A 6 -39.98 -72.25 -1.72
C VAL A 6 -38.56 -72.28 -1.17
N ALA A 7 -37.57 -72.52 -2.04
CA ALA A 7 -36.16 -72.41 -1.67
C ALA A 7 -35.81 -70.94 -1.36
N PRO A 8 -35.08 -70.65 -0.27
CA PRO A 8 -34.74 -69.28 0.07
C PRO A 8 -33.77 -68.73 -0.97
N SER A 9 -34.13 -67.63 -1.65
CA SER A 9 -33.19 -66.93 -2.53
C SER A 9 -32.02 -66.47 -1.67
N LYS A 10 -30.83 -67.07 -1.87
CA LYS A 10 -29.58 -66.56 -1.31
C LYS A 10 -29.37 -65.15 -1.88
N TYR A 11 -29.81 -64.13 -1.14
CA TYR A 11 -29.47 -62.75 -1.44
C TYR A 11 -27.94 -62.68 -1.49
N ARG A 12 -27.40 -62.53 -2.70
CA ARG A 12 -25.97 -62.44 -2.96
C ARG A 12 -25.49 -61.18 -2.25
N ARG A 13 -24.87 -61.33 -1.07
CA ARG A 13 -24.41 -60.20 -0.23
C ARG A 13 -23.16 -59.50 -0.77
N TRP A 14 -22.59 -60.00 -1.87
CA TRP A 14 -21.41 -59.45 -2.53
C TRP A 14 -21.52 -57.97 -2.98
N PRO A 15 -22.67 -57.46 -3.49
CA PRO A 15 -22.85 -56.05 -3.84
C PRO A 15 -22.70 -55.11 -2.62
N ILE A 16 -22.92 -55.61 -1.40
CA ILE A 16 -22.77 -54.85 -0.15
C ILE A 16 -21.28 -54.53 0.10
N PHE A 17 -20.37 -55.39 -0.34
CA PHE A 17 -18.92 -55.19 -0.17
C PHE A 17 -18.27 -54.47 -1.35
N VAL A 18 -18.89 -54.46 -2.53
CA VAL A 18 -18.37 -53.75 -3.71
C VAL A 18 -18.22 -52.26 -3.43
N MET A 19 -19.24 -51.61 -2.87
CA MET A 19 -19.20 -50.17 -2.58
C MET A 19 -18.11 -49.80 -1.55
N PRO A 20 -18.00 -50.44 -0.37
CA PRO A 20 -16.90 -50.21 0.57
C PRO A 20 -15.52 -50.43 -0.05
N VAL A 21 -15.34 -51.49 -0.85
CA VAL A 21 -14.06 -51.75 -1.52
C VAL A 21 -13.71 -50.64 -2.51
N LEU A 22 -14.68 -50.17 -3.30
CA LEU A 22 -14.48 -49.04 -4.21
C LEU A 22 -14.10 -47.75 -3.46
N VAL A 23 -14.73 -47.47 -2.31
CA VAL A 23 -14.38 -46.33 -1.46
C VAL A 23 -12.96 -46.44 -0.92
N VAL A 24 -12.54 -47.64 -0.49
CA VAL A 24 -11.16 -47.87 -0.01
C VAL A 24 -10.16 -47.68 -1.16
N ILE A 25 -10.45 -48.17 -2.35
CA ILE A 25 -9.60 -47.97 -3.54
C ILE A 25 -9.50 -46.47 -3.87
N ALA A 26 -10.63 -45.75 -3.87
CA ALA A 26 -10.65 -44.32 -4.13
C ALA A 26 -9.85 -43.55 -3.07
N ALA A 27 -9.98 -43.90 -1.79
CA ALA A 27 -9.21 -43.29 -0.71
C ALA A 27 -7.70 -43.57 -0.86
N ALA A 28 -7.31 -44.80 -1.19
CA ALA A 28 -5.91 -45.15 -1.42
C ALA A 28 -5.32 -44.42 -2.65
N ALA A 29 -6.07 -44.35 -3.74
CA ALA A 29 -5.67 -43.60 -4.93
C ALA A 29 -5.54 -42.11 -4.64
N TRP A 30 -6.48 -41.53 -3.88
CA TRP A 30 -6.43 -40.13 -3.47
C TRP A 30 -5.25 -39.84 -2.54
N SER A 31 -4.98 -40.72 -1.56
CA SER A 31 -3.80 -40.61 -0.71
C SER A 31 -2.51 -40.66 -1.53
N ALA A 32 -2.38 -41.62 -2.46
CA ALA A 32 -1.20 -41.71 -3.32
C ALA A 32 -1.02 -40.44 -4.16
N PHE A 33 -2.10 -39.91 -4.74
CA PHE A 33 -2.08 -38.65 -5.47
C PHE A 33 -1.66 -37.47 -4.60
N TRP A 34 -2.22 -37.35 -3.39
CA TRP A 34 -1.90 -36.26 -2.47
C TRP A 34 -0.43 -36.28 -2.03
N PHE A 35 0.10 -37.44 -1.65
CA PHE A 35 1.52 -37.57 -1.27
C PHE A 35 2.46 -37.31 -2.45
N TYR A 36 2.08 -37.72 -3.67
CA TYR A 36 2.82 -37.37 -4.87
C TYR A 36 2.83 -35.85 -5.10
N ALA A 37 1.67 -35.18 -5.00
CA ALA A 37 1.59 -33.73 -5.14
C ALA A 37 2.41 -32.99 -4.08
N ALA A 38 2.35 -33.44 -2.82
CA ALA A 38 3.14 -32.89 -1.72
C ALA A 38 4.66 -33.00 -1.98
N SER A 39 5.12 -34.11 -2.58
CA SER A 39 6.55 -34.29 -2.91
C SER A 39 7.08 -33.33 -3.98
N GLN A 40 6.21 -32.77 -4.82
CA GLN A 40 6.59 -31.83 -5.88
C GLN A 40 6.66 -30.36 -5.40
N VAL A 41 6.10 -30.07 -4.22
CA VAL A 41 6.09 -28.73 -3.65
C VAL A 41 7.52 -28.24 -3.41
N ASP A 42 8.39 -29.09 -2.88
CA ASP A 42 9.77 -28.74 -2.57
C ASP A 42 10.53 -28.21 -3.80
N GLN A 43 10.46 -28.94 -4.92
CA GLN A 43 11.12 -28.54 -6.17
C GLN A 43 10.55 -27.23 -6.74
N THR A 44 9.23 -27.04 -6.63
CA THR A 44 8.55 -25.84 -7.13
C THR A 44 8.91 -24.61 -6.31
N VAL A 45 8.96 -24.75 -4.98
CA VAL A 45 9.36 -23.68 -4.05
C VAL A 45 10.82 -23.32 -4.27
N ASP A 46 11.71 -24.29 -4.46
CA ASP A 46 13.13 -24.03 -4.69
C ASP A 46 13.36 -23.29 -6.00
N ALA A 47 12.65 -23.66 -7.06
CA ALA A 47 12.66 -22.93 -8.32
C ALA A 47 12.10 -21.50 -8.18
N TRP A 48 11.06 -21.30 -7.36
CA TRP A 48 10.54 -19.96 -7.06
C TRP A 48 11.55 -19.12 -6.27
N ARG A 49 12.18 -19.67 -5.22
CA ARG A 49 13.23 -19.01 -4.44
C ARG A 49 14.40 -18.57 -5.32
N ALA A 50 14.82 -19.41 -6.26
CA ALA A 50 15.88 -19.07 -7.21
C ALA A 50 15.50 -17.88 -8.12
N ARG A 51 14.24 -17.79 -8.57
CA ARG A 51 13.73 -16.65 -9.36
C ARG A 51 13.66 -15.37 -8.53
N GLU A 52 13.20 -15.45 -7.29
CA GLU A 52 13.16 -14.29 -6.39
C GLU A 52 14.58 -13.80 -6.02
N ALA A 53 15.50 -14.73 -5.75
CA ALA A 53 16.90 -14.39 -5.45
C ALA A 53 17.56 -13.66 -6.62
N ALA A 54 17.26 -14.04 -7.86
CA ALA A 54 17.72 -13.33 -9.06
C ALA A 54 17.21 -11.87 -9.13
N SER A 55 16.09 -11.56 -8.48
CA SER A 55 15.51 -10.21 -8.39
C SER A 55 15.91 -9.43 -7.13
N GLY A 56 16.89 -9.92 -6.37
CA GLY A 56 17.39 -9.26 -5.15
C GLY A 56 16.54 -9.49 -3.91
N ARG A 57 15.63 -10.47 -3.93
CA ARG A 57 14.82 -10.89 -2.78
C ARG A 57 15.19 -12.31 -2.38
N ILE A 58 15.94 -12.45 -1.30
CA ILE A 58 16.39 -13.76 -0.84
C ILE A 58 15.44 -14.23 0.25
N TYR A 59 14.66 -15.27 -0.06
CA TYR A 59 13.74 -15.89 0.89
C TYR A 59 14.41 -17.13 1.47
N ASP A 60 14.67 -17.10 2.78
CA ASP A 60 15.11 -18.26 3.53
C ASP A 60 14.01 -18.75 4.48
N CYS A 61 13.87 -20.06 4.53
CA CYS A 61 12.88 -20.76 5.33
C CYS A 61 13.57 -21.92 6.03
N ALA A 62 14.04 -21.68 7.26
CA ALA A 62 14.88 -22.63 7.98
C ALA A 62 14.13 -23.93 8.33
N LYS A 63 12.82 -23.82 8.63
CA LYS A 63 11.97 -24.95 8.97
C LYS A 63 10.71 -24.92 8.13
N ARG A 64 10.63 -25.83 7.17
CA ARG A 64 9.45 -26.03 6.32
C ARG A 64 8.72 -27.29 6.75
N THR A 65 7.41 -27.20 6.97
CA THR A 65 6.56 -28.38 7.16
C THR A 65 5.42 -28.36 6.14
N LEU A 66 5.05 -29.55 5.65
CA LEU A 66 3.96 -29.73 4.69
C LEU A 66 2.78 -30.43 5.36
N GLY A 67 1.58 -29.92 5.12
CA GLY A 67 0.32 -30.41 5.68
C GLY A 67 -0.86 -30.21 4.73
N GLY A 68 -2.09 -30.34 5.25
CA GLY A 68 -3.32 -30.06 4.49
C GLY A 68 -4.07 -31.26 3.90
N PHE A 69 -3.63 -32.49 4.16
CA PHE A 69 -4.34 -33.70 3.71
C PHE A 69 -5.81 -33.70 4.20
N PRO A 70 -6.79 -34.07 3.36
CA PRO A 70 -6.68 -34.57 1.99
C PRO A 70 -6.86 -33.53 0.88
N PHE A 71 -7.31 -32.30 1.19
CA PHE A 71 -7.94 -31.43 0.20
C PHE A 71 -7.16 -30.15 -0.13
N ARG A 72 -6.05 -29.91 0.57
CA ARG A 72 -5.17 -28.76 0.36
C ARG A 72 -3.72 -29.12 0.60
N LEU A 73 -2.83 -28.23 0.18
CA LEU A 73 -1.41 -28.26 0.46
C LEU A 73 -1.11 -27.03 1.30
N GLU A 74 -0.69 -27.26 2.53
CA GLU A 74 -0.25 -26.23 3.48
C GLU A 74 1.26 -26.29 3.59
N VAL A 75 1.92 -25.16 3.39
CA VAL A 75 3.36 -25.01 3.59
C VAL A 75 3.55 -24.02 4.72
N HIS A 76 4.01 -24.51 5.86
CA HIS A 76 4.39 -23.68 6.99
C HIS A 76 5.87 -23.36 6.91
N CYS A 77 6.20 -22.10 7.13
CA CYS A 77 7.55 -21.60 7.18
C CYS A 77 7.77 -20.83 8.48
N GLU A 78 8.44 -21.47 9.44
CA GLU A 78 8.82 -20.81 10.69
C GLU A 78 10.09 -19.98 10.49
N ASP A 79 10.15 -18.83 11.14
CA ASP A 79 11.31 -17.91 11.14
C ASP A 79 11.75 -17.49 9.73
N ALA A 80 10.77 -17.22 8.85
CA ALA A 80 11.03 -16.79 7.49
C ALA A 80 11.87 -15.50 7.46
N THR A 81 12.99 -15.53 6.75
CA THR A 81 13.88 -14.38 6.59
C THR A 81 13.88 -13.94 5.14
N VAL A 82 13.62 -12.65 4.92
CA VAL A 82 13.60 -12.03 3.60
C VAL A 82 14.66 -10.94 3.56
N GLU A 83 15.72 -11.16 2.79
CA GLU A 83 16.69 -10.12 2.50
C GLU A 83 16.21 -9.31 1.30
N LEU A 84 15.91 -8.04 1.53
CA LEU A 84 15.41 -7.10 0.54
C LEU A 84 16.55 -6.17 0.12
N LYS A 85 17.05 -6.34 -1.11
CA LYS A 85 18.05 -5.45 -1.70
C LYS A 85 17.35 -4.39 -2.55
N SER A 86 17.76 -3.12 -2.40
CA SER A 86 17.38 -2.00 -3.27
C SER A 86 15.88 -1.84 -3.55
N GLN A 87 15.02 -1.87 -2.52
CA GLN A 87 13.56 -1.81 -2.74
C GLN A 87 13.01 -0.40 -2.94
N THR A 88 13.77 0.66 -2.71
CA THR A 88 13.35 2.04 -2.99
C THR A 88 14.49 2.82 -3.66
N ALA A 89 14.17 3.96 -4.26
CA ALA A 89 15.18 4.83 -4.89
C ALA A 89 16.26 5.24 -3.89
N ASP A 90 15.85 5.61 -2.67
CA ASP A 90 16.77 5.99 -1.60
C ASP A 90 17.57 4.79 -1.05
N GLN A 91 16.96 3.59 -1.01
CA GLN A 91 17.64 2.36 -0.58
C GLN A 91 18.62 1.79 -1.61
N ALA A 92 18.60 2.23 -2.86
CA ALA A 92 19.62 1.84 -3.84
C ALA A 92 21.04 2.26 -3.39
N ALA A 93 21.14 3.26 -2.50
CA ALA A 93 22.39 3.73 -1.89
C ALA A 93 22.62 3.25 -0.44
N ILE A 94 21.72 2.45 0.14
CA ILE A 94 21.77 2.03 1.56
C ILE A 94 21.94 0.51 1.68
N ALA A 95 22.56 0.07 2.77
CA ALA A 95 22.76 -1.33 3.13
C ALA A 95 21.46 -2.18 3.08
N PRO A 96 21.55 -3.50 2.80
CA PRO A 96 20.40 -4.38 2.65
C PRO A 96 19.48 -4.34 3.88
N LEU A 97 18.18 -4.30 3.62
CA LEU A 97 17.15 -4.38 4.64
C LEU A 97 16.75 -5.84 4.81
N THR A 98 16.90 -6.40 6.00
CA THR A 98 16.47 -7.77 6.30
C THR A 98 15.15 -7.70 7.04
N ALA A 99 14.09 -8.29 6.48
CA ALA A 99 12.82 -8.49 7.16
C ALA A 99 12.76 -9.93 7.69
N ARG A 100 12.49 -10.10 8.99
CA ARG A 100 12.23 -11.40 9.60
C ARG A 100 10.77 -11.48 10.00
N LEU A 101 10.09 -12.54 9.58
CA LEU A 101 8.69 -12.83 9.92
C LEU A 101 8.65 -14.06 10.82
N GLY A 102 7.70 -14.08 11.77
CA GLY A 102 7.58 -15.18 12.72
C GLY A 102 7.17 -16.50 12.06
N ASP A 103 6.06 -16.50 11.34
CA ASP A 103 5.51 -17.70 10.68
C ASP A 103 4.71 -17.30 9.44
N ILE A 104 4.90 -18.04 8.35
CA ILE A 104 4.16 -17.87 7.10
C ILE A 104 3.49 -19.20 6.75
N LEU A 105 2.17 -19.17 6.58
CA LEU A 105 1.39 -20.31 6.12
C LEU A 105 0.91 -20.05 4.70
N VAL A 106 1.40 -20.82 3.74
CA VAL A 106 0.94 -20.77 2.34
C VAL A 106 0.01 -21.94 2.08
N ILE A 107 -1.16 -21.67 1.52
CA ILE A 107 -2.24 -22.63 1.28
C ILE A 107 -2.56 -22.64 -0.21
N ALA A 108 -2.46 -23.82 -0.82
CA ALA A 108 -2.94 -24.10 -2.17
C ALA A 108 -4.05 -25.16 -2.11
N GLN A 109 -5.19 -24.89 -2.75
CA GLN A 109 -6.34 -25.81 -2.74
C GLN A 109 -6.31 -26.72 -3.97
N ILE A 110 -6.53 -28.02 -3.78
CA ILE A 110 -6.46 -28.99 -4.88
C ILE A 110 -7.60 -28.78 -5.90
N TYR A 111 -8.76 -28.34 -5.43
CA TYR A 111 -9.95 -28.06 -6.26
C TYR A 111 -9.98 -26.64 -6.86
N THR A 112 -9.06 -25.78 -6.44
CA THR A 112 -8.90 -24.39 -6.93
C THR A 112 -7.41 -24.12 -7.16
N PRO A 113 -6.77 -24.83 -8.11
CA PRO A 113 -5.30 -24.88 -8.23
C PRO A 113 -4.65 -23.56 -8.64
N LYS A 114 -5.44 -22.59 -9.12
CA LYS A 114 -4.97 -21.24 -9.48
C LYS A 114 -5.06 -20.22 -8.35
N LEU A 115 -5.58 -20.62 -7.19
CA LEU A 115 -5.68 -19.78 -5.99
C LEU A 115 -4.59 -20.16 -5.02
N LEU A 116 -3.76 -19.17 -4.68
CA LEU A 116 -2.78 -19.25 -3.62
C LEU A 116 -3.18 -18.29 -2.51
N ILE A 117 -3.23 -18.75 -1.28
CA ILE A 117 -3.50 -17.94 -0.10
C ILE A 117 -2.25 -17.98 0.78
N ALA A 118 -1.84 -16.85 1.33
CA ALA A 118 -0.80 -16.80 2.34
C ALA A 118 -1.29 -16.06 3.58
N GLU A 119 -1.07 -16.65 4.75
CA GLU A 119 -1.31 -16.04 6.05
C GLU A 119 0.04 -15.74 6.72
N PHE A 120 0.16 -14.55 7.32
CA PHE A 120 1.38 -14.10 7.96
C PHE A 120 1.11 -13.88 9.44
N LYS A 121 1.99 -14.40 10.31
CA LYS A 121 1.92 -14.14 11.75
C LYS A 121 2.88 -13.03 12.17
N ALA A 122 2.35 -12.12 12.99
CA ALA A 122 3.14 -11.09 13.65
C ALA A 122 4.09 -11.70 14.72
N PRO A 123 5.17 -10.98 15.08
CA PRO A 123 5.63 -9.73 14.48
C PRO A 123 6.48 -9.96 13.22
N ALA A 124 6.58 -8.93 12.37
CA ALA A 124 7.72 -8.76 11.47
C ALA A 124 8.71 -7.76 12.07
N THR A 125 10.00 -8.07 12.01
CA THR A 125 11.07 -7.15 12.39
C THR A 125 11.89 -6.79 11.16
N LEU A 126 12.06 -5.50 10.92
CA LEU A 126 12.97 -5.01 9.89
C LEU A 126 14.27 -4.58 10.55
N SER A 127 15.37 -5.11 10.02
CA SER A 127 16.72 -4.88 10.49
C SER A 127 17.57 -4.28 9.38
N GLN A 128 18.38 -3.29 9.73
CA GLN A 128 19.33 -2.66 8.86
C GLN A 128 20.72 -2.80 9.48
N ASN A 129 21.70 -3.29 8.71
CA ASN A 129 23.04 -3.62 9.23
C ASN A 129 23.00 -4.57 10.46
N GLY A 130 22.05 -5.49 10.49
CA GLY A 130 21.83 -6.42 11.61
C GLY A 130 21.20 -5.80 12.86
N GLN A 131 20.89 -4.49 12.86
CA GLN A 131 20.22 -3.81 13.96
C GLN A 131 18.73 -3.65 13.66
N PRO A 132 17.81 -4.01 14.57
CA PRO A 132 16.38 -3.85 14.34
C PRO A 132 16.00 -2.36 14.35
N VAL A 133 15.42 -1.88 13.26
CA VAL A 133 15.03 -0.47 13.07
C VAL A 133 13.52 -0.27 13.12
N MET A 134 12.73 -1.32 12.90
CA MET A 134 11.27 -1.25 12.87
C MET A 134 10.67 -2.60 13.25
N VAL A 135 9.55 -2.55 13.97
CA VAL A 135 8.70 -3.71 14.25
C VAL A 135 7.30 -3.44 13.71
N VAL A 136 6.73 -4.45 13.08
CA VAL A 136 5.39 -4.41 12.50
C VAL A 136 4.57 -5.52 13.16
N ASN A 137 3.51 -5.12 13.84
CA ASN A 137 2.57 -5.99 14.52
C ASN A 137 1.21 -5.92 13.84
N TRP A 138 0.46 -7.01 13.88
CA TRP A 138 -0.91 -7.11 13.40
C TRP A 138 -1.60 -8.27 14.11
N LYS A 139 -2.93 -8.28 14.09
CA LYS A 139 -3.73 -9.39 14.63
C LYS A 139 -3.93 -10.49 13.59
N THR A 140 -4.31 -10.10 12.37
CA THR A 140 -4.40 -11.01 11.23
C THR A 140 -3.75 -10.35 10.01
N ALA A 141 -3.12 -11.14 9.17
CA ALA A 141 -2.65 -10.70 7.87
C ALA A 141 -2.81 -11.84 6.88
N ARG A 142 -3.52 -11.57 5.78
CA ARG A 142 -3.79 -12.55 4.73
C ARG A 142 -3.54 -11.91 3.37
N SER A 143 -3.03 -12.70 2.45
CA SER A 143 -2.99 -12.36 1.03
C SER A 143 -3.54 -13.50 0.20
N SER A 144 -4.09 -13.17 -0.97
CA SER A 144 -4.50 -14.15 -1.97
C SER A 144 -4.05 -13.71 -3.36
N ILE A 145 -3.72 -14.68 -4.21
CA ILE A 145 -3.43 -14.45 -5.62
C ILE A 145 -4.17 -15.49 -6.44
N VAL A 146 -4.89 -15.03 -7.46
CA VAL A 146 -5.60 -15.88 -8.43
C VAL A 146 -4.88 -15.80 -9.79
N GLY A 147 -4.73 -16.94 -10.47
CA GLY A 147 -4.20 -17.02 -11.84
C GLY A 147 -2.80 -17.63 -11.95
N LEU A 148 -2.14 -17.91 -10.83
CA LEU A 148 -0.84 -18.60 -10.81
C LEU A 148 -0.96 -20.06 -11.32
N PRO A 149 0.10 -20.65 -11.90
CA PRO A 149 1.43 -20.10 -12.16
C PRO A 149 1.54 -19.19 -13.40
N GLY A 150 0.41 -18.85 -14.05
CA GLY A 150 0.37 -17.92 -15.17
C GLY A 150 0.39 -16.44 -14.73
N THR A 151 -0.09 -15.55 -15.59
CA THR A 151 -0.24 -14.12 -15.25
C THR A 151 -1.28 -13.96 -14.14
N PRO A 152 -0.94 -13.28 -13.01
CA PRO A 152 -1.90 -12.99 -11.95
C PRO A 152 -3.13 -12.26 -12.49
N GLN A 153 -4.32 -12.73 -12.15
CA GLN A 153 -5.61 -12.16 -12.52
C GLN A 153 -6.13 -11.23 -11.44
N SER A 154 -5.96 -11.61 -10.18
CA SER A 154 -6.22 -10.78 -9.01
C SER A 154 -5.23 -11.07 -7.90
N ALA A 155 -4.99 -10.06 -7.06
CA ALA A 155 -4.20 -10.16 -5.86
C ALA A 155 -4.82 -9.29 -4.77
N ASP A 156 -4.88 -9.83 -3.56
CA ASP A 156 -5.50 -9.18 -2.41
C ASP A 156 -4.56 -9.27 -1.22
N ILE A 157 -4.56 -8.24 -0.37
CA ILE A 157 -3.84 -8.25 0.90
C ILE A 157 -4.63 -7.49 1.95
N VAL A 158 -4.78 -8.10 3.12
CA VAL A 158 -5.58 -7.61 4.24
C VAL A 158 -4.76 -7.66 5.52
N PHE A 159 -4.83 -6.61 6.33
CA PHE A 159 -4.28 -6.54 7.69
C PHE A 159 -5.33 -6.04 8.67
N ASP A 160 -5.47 -6.73 9.80
CA ASP A 160 -6.26 -6.28 10.95
C ASP A 160 -5.35 -5.84 12.09
N ASP A 161 -5.71 -4.72 12.75
CA ASP A 161 -5.00 -4.12 13.88
C ASP A 161 -3.49 -3.89 13.59
N LEU A 162 -3.18 -3.30 12.45
CA LEU A 162 -1.81 -2.99 12.03
C LEU A 162 -1.18 -1.91 12.93
N ALA A 163 0.00 -2.21 13.46
CA ALA A 163 0.84 -1.29 14.21
C ALA A 163 2.28 -1.35 13.71
N ILE A 164 2.80 -0.20 13.27
CA ILE A 164 4.19 -0.03 12.85
C ILE A 164 4.87 0.87 13.86
N ASP A 165 5.89 0.37 14.53
CA ASP A 165 6.68 1.11 15.49
C ASP A 165 8.16 1.15 15.06
N ARG A 166 8.76 2.34 15.10
CA ARG A 166 10.19 2.53 14.88
C ARG A 166 10.94 2.18 16.16
N ILE A 167 12.01 1.43 16.01
CA ILE A 167 12.92 1.09 17.10
C ILE A 167 14.05 2.12 17.10
N ALA A 168 14.06 2.99 18.11
CA ALA A 168 15.15 3.93 18.36
C ALA A 168 15.50 3.85 19.84
N ALA A 169 16.61 3.20 20.19
CA ALA A 169 16.97 2.98 21.59
C ALA A 169 16.97 4.32 22.39
N PRO A 170 16.31 4.39 23.56
CA PRO A 170 15.76 3.29 24.37
C PRO A 170 14.26 2.99 24.17
N ALA A 171 13.56 3.58 23.19
CA ALA A 171 12.09 3.49 23.08
C ALA A 171 11.58 3.01 21.71
N GLN A 172 10.39 2.40 21.71
CA GLN A 172 9.61 2.20 20.49
C GLN A 172 8.69 3.40 20.28
N THR A 173 8.70 3.96 19.08
CA THR A 173 7.87 5.13 18.73
C THR A 173 6.88 4.75 17.64
N PRO A 174 5.57 5.01 17.82
CA PRO A 174 4.58 4.68 16.81
C PRO A 174 4.80 5.48 15.53
N VAL A 175 4.84 4.80 14.38
CA VAL A 175 4.96 5.41 13.04
C VAL A 175 3.61 5.42 12.35
N ALA A 176 2.94 4.26 12.36
CA ALA A 176 1.63 4.08 11.74
C ALA A 176 0.75 3.16 12.57
N ARG A 177 -0.56 3.42 12.55
CA ARG A 177 -1.60 2.55 13.09
C ARG A 177 -2.75 2.46 12.09
N ALA A 178 -3.42 1.32 12.02
CA ALA A 178 -4.69 1.17 11.33
C ALA A 178 -5.47 0.00 11.95
N SER A 179 -6.78 0.15 12.12
CA SER A 179 -7.65 -0.95 12.58
C SER A 179 -7.87 -1.98 11.47
N HIS A 180 -7.92 -1.52 10.22
CA HIS A 180 -8.07 -2.37 9.05
C HIS A 180 -7.37 -1.73 7.85
N VAL A 181 -6.69 -2.56 7.06
CA VAL A 181 -6.07 -2.18 5.78
C VAL A 181 -6.37 -3.28 4.78
N GLU A 182 -6.99 -2.94 3.67
CA GLU A 182 -7.30 -3.89 2.61
C GLU A 182 -6.90 -3.29 1.25
N LEU A 183 -6.18 -4.06 0.45
CA LEU A 183 -5.78 -3.70 -0.90
C LEU A 183 -6.12 -4.84 -1.84
N HIS A 184 -6.99 -4.55 -2.80
CA HIS A 184 -7.36 -5.43 -3.89
C HIS A 184 -6.77 -4.92 -5.21
N GLY A 185 -6.36 -5.83 -6.06
CA GLY A 185 -5.97 -5.57 -7.44
C GLY A 185 -6.51 -6.65 -8.35
N ARG A 186 -7.04 -6.27 -9.51
CA ARG A 186 -7.46 -7.22 -10.56
C ARG A 186 -7.18 -6.66 -11.94
N ILE A 187 -7.00 -7.55 -12.92
CA ILE A 187 -7.02 -7.13 -14.33
C ILE A 187 -8.43 -6.61 -14.65
N ALA A 188 -8.52 -5.41 -15.20
CA ALA A 188 -9.80 -4.81 -15.59
C ALA A 188 -10.45 -5.61 -16.74
N GLU A 189 -11.77 -5.71 -16.76
CA GLU A 189 -12.50 -6.51 -17.77
C GLU A 189 -12.28 -6.03 -19.22
N ASN A 190 -12.06 -4.74 -19.40
CA ASN A 190 -11.79 -4.10 -20.70
C ASN A 190 -10.29 -3.98 -21.01
N SER A 191 -9.44 -4.66 -20.24
CA SER A 191 -7.99 -4.68 -20.42
C SER A 191 -7.59 -5.29 -21.75
N LYS A 192 -6.62 -4.69 -22.44
CA LYS A 192 -6.06 -5.21 -23.70
C LYS A 192 -4.78 -6.01 -23.40
N PRO A 193 -4.53 -7.15 -24.05
CA PRO A 193 -3.32 -7.95 -23.81
C PRO A 193 -2.01 -7.15 -23.92
N ASP A 194 -1.92 -6.22 -24.88
CA ASP A 194 -0.71 -5.42 -25.13
C ASP A 194 -0.59 -4.17 -24.21
N TYR A 195 -1.69 -3.80 -23.56
CA TYR A 195 -1.79 -2.65 -22.66
C TYR A 195 -2.68 -3.01 -21.46
N PRO A 196 -2.16 -3.85 -20.54
CA PRO A 196 -2.93 -4.30 -19.40
C PRO A 196 -3.29 -3.12 -18.51
N THR A 197 -4.55 -3.12 -18.08
CA THR A 197 -5.07 -2.17 -17.10
C THR A 197 -5.48 -2.92 -15.85
N ILE A 198 -5.05 -2.42 -14.69
CA ILE A 198 -5.28 -3.05 -13.39
C ILE A 198 -6.19 -2.13 -12.59
N GLU A 199 -7.35 -2.62 -12.19
CA GLU A 199 -8.19 -1.93 -11.21
C GLU A 199 -7.66 -2.27 -9.81
N THR A 200 -7.44 -1.25 -8.99
CA THR A 200 -7.02 -1.39 -7.60
C THR A 200 -7.97 -0.65 -6.67
N VAL A 201 -8.26 -1.25 -5.52
CA VAL A 201 -9.04 -0.64 -4.45
C VAL A 201 -8.24 -0.75 -3.16
N LEU A 202 -8.00 0.38 -2.51
CA LEU A 202 -7.39 0.48 -1.18
C LEU A 202 -8.44 0.98 -0.21
N GLU A 203 -8.60 0.28 0.90
CA GLU A 203 -9.40 0.68 2.05
C GLU A 203 -8.51 0.76 3.31
N LEU A 204 -8.69 1.84 4.06
CA LEU A 204 -8.01 2.13 5.31
C LEU A 204 -9.06 2.53 6.35
N THR A 205 -9.06 1.89 7.51
CA THR A 205 -9.97 2.22 8.62
C THR A 205 -9.17 2.57 9.86
N GLY A 206 -9.46 3.73 10.45
CA GLY A 206 -8.80 4.23 11.66
C GLY A 206 -7.28 4.40 11.48
N ALA A 207 -6.84 4.74 10.26
CA ALA A 207 -5.44 4.90 9.93
C ALA A 207 -4.85 6.18 10.54
N SER A 208 -3.59 6.14 10.97
CA SER A 208 -2.83 7.33 11.38
C SER A 208 -1.37 7.17 11.00
N LEU A 209 -0.74 8.25 10.53
CA LEU A 209 0.63 8.30 10.04
C LEU A 209 1.35 9.48 10.70
N ARG A 210 2.31 9.20 11.59
CA ARG A 210 2.98 10.24 12.38
C ARG A 210 4.11 10.94 11.64
N ASP A 211 4.81 10.19 10.79
CA ASP A 211 6.03 10.68 10.13
C ASP A 211 5.78 11.30 8.74
N VAL A 212 4.54 11.31 8.26
CA VAL A 212 4.19 11.82 6.92
C VAL A 212 3.76 13.28 6.97
N HIS A 213 2.77 13.61 7.79
CA HIS A 213 2.25 14.98 7.92
C HIS A 213 1.48 15.16 9.23
N PRO A 214 1.55 16.31 9.94
CA PRO A 214 0.83 16.53 11.20
C PRO A 214 -0.68 16.25 11.14
N VAL A 215 -1.32 16.53 10.00
CA VAL A 215 -2.74 16.25 9.75
C VAL A 215 -3.07 14.75 9.80
N LEU A 216 -2.13 13.89 9.42
CA LEU A 216 -2.35 12.45 9.35
C LEU A 216 -2.11 11.76 10.71
N THR A 217 -1.74 12.50 11.76
CA THR A 217 -1.54 11.95 13.10
C THR A 217 -2.84 11.57 13.80
N LYS A 218 -3.98 12.15 13.38
CA LYS A 218 -5.32 11.79 13.86
C LYS A 218 -5.90 10.64 13.03
N PRO A 219 -6.67 9.72 13.63
CA PRO A 219 -7.29 8.62 12.91
C PRO A 219 -8.17 9.10 11.75
N PHE A 220 -8.00 8.51 10.58
CA PHE A 220 -8.80 8.78 9.39
C PHE A 220 -9.19 7.47 8.68
N ASP A 221 -10.30 7.52 7.97
CA ASP A 221 -10.73 6.46 7.05
C ASP A 221 -10.45 6.91 5.62
N ALA A 222 -10.04 5.99 4.76
CA ALA A 222 -9.81 6.29 3.35
C ALA A 222 -10.23 5.13 2.45
N VAL A 223 -10.85 5.46 1.32
CA VAL A 223 -11.13 4.52 0.23
C VAL A 223 -10.61 5.13 -1.06
N VAL A 224 -9.78 4.41 -1.79
CA VAL A 224 -9.17 4.84 -3.06
C VAL A 224 -9.39 3.75 -4.10
N ARG A 225 -10.09 4.10 -5.18
CA ARG A 225 -10.21 3.30 -6.39
C ARG A 225 -9.38 3.93 -7.49
N ALA A 226 -8.46 3.14 -8.06
CA ALA A 226 -7.58 3.58 -9.12
C ALA A 226 -7.47 2.55 -10.24
N MET A 227 -7.15 3.04 -11.44
CA MET A 227 -6.79 2.26 -12.62
C MET A 227 -5.30 2.49 -12.89
N VAL A 228 -4.52 1.41 -12.89
CA VAL A 228 -3.08 1.44 -13.14
C VAL A 228 -2.79 0.95 -14.55
N HIS A 229 -2.06 1.76 -15.31
CA HIS A 229 -1.66 1.49 -16.68
C HIS A 229 -0.14 1.36 -16.80
N GLY A 230 0.31 0.60 -17.81
CA GLY A 230 1.74 0.45 -18.12
C GLY A 230 2.45 -0.67 -17.34
N LEU A 231 1.74 -1.42 -16.49
CA LEU A 231 2.29 -2.56 -15.77
C LEU A 231 2.21 -3.85 -16.61
N LYS A 232 3.16 -4.03 -17.54
CA LYS A 232 3.15 -5.15 -18.51
C LYS A 232 3.80 -6.43 -18.00
N ASP A 233 4.78 -6.28 -17.13
CA ASP A 233 5.58 -7.37 -16.61
C ASP A 233 5.29 -7.55 -15.13
N PHE A 234 4.91 -8.75 -14.70
CA PHE A 234 4.63 -9.08 -13.30
C PHE A 234 5.80 -9.77 -12.61
N THR A 235 6.94 -9.94 -13.29
CA THR A 235 8.11 -10.57 -12.70
C THR A 235 8.65 -9.77 -11.50
N PRO A 236 9.07 -10.46 -10.43
CA PRO A 236 9.86 -9.90 -9.35
C PRO A 236 10.95 -8.92 -9.82
N LYS A 237 10.86 -7.65 -9.40
CA LYS A 237 11.92 -6.65 -9.60
C LYS A 237 11.89 -5.58 -8.50
N PRO A 238 13.02 -4.88 -8.26
CA PRO A 238 13.05 -3.68 -7.44
C PRO A 238 12.02 -2.62 -7.85
N TRP A 239 11.42 -1.91 -6.90
CA TRP A 239 10.45 -0.84 -7.21
C TRP A 239 11.02 0.26 -8.12
N PRO A 240 12.27 0.73 -7.96
CA PRO A 240 12.82 1.76 -8.85
C PRO A 240 12.82 1.32 -10.32
N GLU A 241 13.26 0.09 -10.58
CA GLU A 241 13.25 -0.49 -11.93
C GLU A 241 11.82 -0.60 -12.45
N ARG A 242 10.89 -1.05 -11.60
CA ARG A 242 9.47 -1.13 -11.95
C ARG A 242 8.88 0.21 -12.36
N PHE A 243 9.12 1.26 -11.56
CA PHE A 243 8.60 2.59 -11.84
C PHE A 243 9.23 3.19 -13.10
N ARG A 244 10.51 2.90 -13.36
CA ARG A 244 11.18 3.31 -14.60
C ARG A 244 10.58 2.65 -15.83
N GLU A 245 10.33 1.35 -15.80
CA GLU A 245 9.66 0.63 -16.90
C GLU A 245 8.23 1.13 -17.11
N MET A 246 7.49 1.33 -16.02
CA MET A 246 6.13 1.87 -16.07
C MET A 246 6.15 3.27 -16.70
N GLN A 247 7.11 4.12 -16.32
CA GLN A 247 7.29 5.44 -16.91
C GLN A 247 7.62 5.36 -18.41
N ALA A 248 8.55 4.50 -18.80
CA ALA A 248 8.92 4.28 -20.20
C ALA A 248 7.75 3.73 -21.05
N ALA A 249 6.83 2.98 -20.44
CA ALA A 249 5.61 2.49 -21.07
C ALA A 249 4.48 3.53 -21.13
N GLY A 250 4.72 4.78 -20.71
CA GLY A 250 3.68 5.81 -20.61
C GLY A 250 2.65 5.48 -19.52
N GLY A 251 3.06 4.76 -18.49
CA GLY A 251 2.21 4.30 -17.40
C GLY A 251 1.67 5.46 -16.56
N ARG A 252 0.42 5.30 -16.15
CA ARG A 252 -0.34 6.30 -15.39
C ARG A 252 -1.19 5.59 -14.35
N VAL A 253 -1.47 6.30 -13.26
CA VAL A 253 -2.43 5.93 -12.24
C VAL A 253 -3.59 6.91 -12.32
N GLU A 254 -4.74 6.44 -12.78
CA GLU A 254 -5.97 7.21 -12.82
C GLU A 254 -6.77 6.95 -11.53
N ILE A 255 -6.93 7.97 -10.70
CA ILE A 255 -7.73 7.92 -9.49
C ILE A 255 -9.18 8.18 -9.91
N MET A 256 -9.95 7.10 -10.04
CA MET A 256 -11.37 7.15 -10.41
C MET A 256 -12.22 7.75 -9.30
N GLN A 257 -11.92 7.35 -8.06
CA GLN A 257 -12.58 7.83 -6.87
C GLN A 257 -11.61 7.74 -5.71
N SER A 258 -11.50 8.79 -4.92
CA SER A 258 -10.90 8.72 -3.60
C SER A 258 -11.77 9.47 -2.61
N ARG A 259 -11.81 8.97 -1.38
CA ARG A 259 -12.48 9.60 -0.25
C ARG A 259 -11.60 9.44 0.97
N ILE A 260 -11.37 10.52 1.69
CA ILE A 260 -10.71 10.54 2.99
C ILE A 260 -11.64 11.23 3.97
N GLN A 261 -11.82 10.63 5.15
CA GLN A 261 -12.65 11.17 6.22
C GLN A 261 -11.89 11.19 7.54
N GLN A 262 -11.86 12.34 8.20
CA GLN A 262 -11.21 12.54 9.49
C GLN A 262 -12.07 13.46 10.36
N GLY A 263 -12.88 12.87 11.25
CA GLY A 263 -13.88 13.64 12.01
C GLY A 263 -14.88 14.33 11.06
N ASP A 264 -14.93 15.66 11.10
CA ASP A 264 -15.79 16.47 10.22
C ASP A 264 -15.20 16.74 8.83
N LEU A 265 -13.90 16.49 8.64
CA LEU A 265 -13.21 16.67 7.37
C LEU A 265 -13.60 15.53 6.44
N ILE A 266 -14.09 15.88 5.25
CA ILE A 266 -14.31 14.93 4.17
C ILE A 266 -13.68 15.53 2.92
N ALA A 267 -12.80 14.76 2.28
CA ALA A 267 -12.16 15.13 1.04
C ALA A 267 -12.38 14.03 0.00
N ILE A 268 -12.74 14.41 -1.22
CA ILE A 268 -12.74 13.54 -2.38
C ILE A 268 -11.76 14.07 -3.41
N ALA A 269 -11.08 13.17 -4.12
CA ALA A 269 -10.25 13.55 -5.24
C ALA A 269 -10.34 12.55 -6.40
N ALA A 270 -10.20 13.07 -7.61
CA ALA A 270 -10.10 12.28 -8.83
C ALA A 270 -9.13 12.95 -9.79
N GLY A 271 -8.50 12.17 -10.67
CA GLY A 271 -7.55 12.70 -11.63
C GLY A 271 -6.52 11.66 -12.05
N SER A 272 -5.41 12.11 -12.61
CA SER A 272 -4.41 11.19 -13.17
C SER A 272 -3.00 11.64 -12.86
N LEU A 273 -2.20 10.70 -12.35
CA LEU A 273 -0.79 10.87 -12.05
C LEU A 273 0.04 9.96 -12.94
N GLY A 274 1.18 10.46 -13.40
CA GLY A 274 2.23 9.72 -14.07
C GLY A 274 3.58 10.01 -13.43
N LEU A 275 4.64 9.61 -14.14
CA LEU A 275 6.02 9.82 -13.71
C LEU A 275 6.78 10.62 -14.77
N THR A 276 7.56 11.59 -14.31
CA THR A 276 8.55 12.29 -15.15
C THR A 276 9.75 11.39 -15.45
N ALA A 277 10.60 11.82 -16.38
CA ALA A 277 11.86 11.12 -16.66
C ALA A 277 12.81 11.04 -15.45
N ASN A 278 12.65 11.94 -14.47
CA ASN A 278 13.41 11.95 -13.21
C ASN A 278 12.73 11.11 -12.11
N GLY A 279 11.72 10.31 -12.46
CA GLY A 279 10.99 9.47 -11.52
C GLY A 279 10.10 10.21 -10.54
N ARG A 280 9.78 11.49 -10.78
CA ARG A 280 8.91 12.27 -9.90
C ARG A 280 7.46 12.26 -10.39
N LEU A 281 6.52 12.46 -9.48
CA LEU A 281 5.10 12.50 -9.82
C LEU A 281 4.76 13.72 -10.69
N ASP A 282 3.91 13.50 -11.68
CA ASP A 282 3.42 14.53 -12.59
C ASP A 282 1.94 14.31 -12.94
N GLY A 283 1.15 15.38 -13.05
CA GLY A 283 -0.27 15.29 -13.36
C GLY A 283 -1.13 16.22 -12.52
N GLU A 284 -2.43 15.92 -12.46
CA GLU A 284 -3.39 16.77 -11.79
C GLU A 284 -4.47 15.93 -11.10
N LEU A 285 -4.80 16.31 -9.87
CA LEU A 285 -5.94 15.78 -9.12
C LEU A 285 -6.91 16.92 -8.82
N HIS A 286 -8.18 16.76 -9.16
CA HIS A 286 -9.23 17.65 -8.72
C HIS A 286 -9.71 17.20 -7.35
N MET A 287 -9.46 18.00 -6.33
CA MET A 287 -9.87 17.72 -4.96
C MET A 287 -11.04 18.62 -4.55
N THR A 288 -12.04 18.04 -3.91
CA THR A 288 -13.13 18.76 -3.25
C THR A 288 -13.16 18.37 -1.78
N ALA A 289 -13.09 19.35 -0.88
CA ALA A 289 -13.07 19.11 0.55
C ALA A 289 -14.06 20.00 1.31
N THR A 290 -14.71 19.44 2.34
CA THR A 290 -15.52 20.16 3.33
C THR A 290 -14.83 20.09 4.69
N GLY A 291 -14.93 21.16 5.48
CA GLY A 291 -14.30 21.24 6.80
C GLY A 291 -12.78 21.42 6.75
N PHE A 292 -12.24 21.75 5.57
CA PHE A 292 -10.82 22.01 5.35
C PHE A 292 -10.30 23.15 6.22
N GLU A 293 -11.16 24.11 6.58
CA GLU A 293 -10.86 25.27 7.42
C GLU A 293 -10.28 24.88 8.78
N LYS A 294 -10.69 23.72 9.32
CA LYS A 294 -10.22 23.20 10.62
C LYS A 294 -8.82 22.60 10.55
N VAL A 295 -8.33 22.32 9.35
CA VAL A 295 -7.06 21.63 9.09
C VAL A 295 -5.95 22.63 8.75
N ILE A 296 -6.32 23.83 8.33
CA ILE A 296 -5.41 24.91 7.91
C ILE A 296 -4.32 25.22 8.95
N PRO A 297 -4.61 25.37 10.26
CA PRO A 297 -3.55 25.59 11.26
C PRO A 297 -2.57 24.42 11.33
N ALA A 298 -3.05 23.19 11.12
CA ALA A 298 -2.23 21.98 11.12
C ALA A 298 -1.41 21.78 9.83
N LEU A 299 -1.69 22.55 8.76
CA LEU A 299 -0.86 22.59 7.55
C LEU A 299 0.43 23.41 7.76
N GLY A 300 0.58 24.11 8.89
CA GLY A 300 1.81 24.82 9.23
C GLY A 300 2.11 26.03 8.34
N ILE A 301 1.11 26.54 7.60
CA ILE A 301 1.24 27.75 6.76
C ILE A 301 1.63 28.95 7.63
N GLU A 302 1.14 29.00 8.87
CA GLU A 302 1.52 29.98 9.89
C GLU A 302 3.01 29.91 10.23
N LYS A 303 3.60 28.72 10.35
CA LYS A 303 5.06 28.55 10.56
C LYS A 303 5.87 29.01 9.36
N MET A 304 5.40 28.79 8.13
CA MET A 304 6.10 29.32 6.94
C MET A 304 6.06 30.85 6.87
N LEU A 305 5.00 31.48 7.39
CA LEU A 305 4.88 32.93 7.48
C LEU A 305 5.69 33.53 8.64
N GLU A 306 5.80 32.82 9.77
CA GLU A 306 6.54 33.27 10.96
C GLU A 306 8.06 33.00 10.90
N GLN A 307 8.49 31.89 10.28
CA GLN A 307 9.92 31.53 10.19
C GLN A 307 10.64 32.26 9.05
N GLY A 308 9.92 33.03 8.24
CA GLY A 308 10.43 33.67 7.05
C GLY A 308 10.71 32.67 5.92
N VAL A 309 10.81 33.17 4.70
CA VAL A 309 11.23 32.37 3.54
C VAL A 309 12.68 31.92 3.79
N PRO A 310 12.97 30.60 3.81
CA PRO A 310 14.33 30.14 4.06
C PRO A 310 15.27 30.61 2.93
N GLN A 311 16.52 30.86 3.29
CA GLN A 311 17.43 31.63 2.45
C GLN A 311 17.81 30.95 1.13
N ASP A 312 17.74 29.62 1.13
CA ASP A 312 17.85 28.75 -0.04
C ASP A 312 16.72 28.95 -1.07
N THR A 313 15.56 29.44 -0.62
CA THR A 313 14.41 29.77 -1.45
C THR A 313 14.53 31.20 -1.95
N LEU A 314 15.00 32.14 -1.13
CA LEU A 314 15.31 33.51 -1.55
C LEU A 314 16.40 33.57 -2.63
N ASP A 315 17.46 32.78 -2.50
CA ASP A 315 18.55 32.74 -3.49
C ASP A 315 18.10 32.22 -4.87
N LYS A 316 17.01 31.42 -4.90
CA LYS A 316 16.43 30.89 -6.15
C LYS A 316 15.48 31.87 -6.84
N VAL A 317 14.80 32.73 -6.07
CA VAL A 317 13.77 33.64 -6.61
C VAL A 317 14.28 35.07 -6.78
N ALA A 318 15.23 35.50 -5.94
CA ALA A 318 15.86 36.82 -5.98
C ALA A 318 17.33 36.72 -5.48
N PRO A 319 18.28 36.35 -6.37
CA PRO A 319 19.68 36.17 -6.00
C PRO A 319 20.26 37.47 -5.41
N GLY A 320 20.82 37.38 -4.20
CA GLY A 320 21.50 38.50 -3.53
C GLY A 320 20.71 39.22 -2.44
N VAL A 321 19.45 38.85 -2.19
CA VAL A 321 18.63 39.42 -1.09
C VAL A 321 18.82 38.59 0.18
N LYS A 322 19.41 39.16 1.24
CA LYS A 322 19.60 38.46 2.53
C LYS A 322 18.34 38.55 3.40
N THR A 323 18.03 37.49 4.16
CA THR A 323 16.92 37.49 5.15
C THR A 323 17.02 38.67 6.13
N GLN A 324 18.25 39.03 6.51
CA GLN A 324 18.56 40.19 7.36
C GLN A 324 18.16 41.53 6.73
N ASP A 325 18.23 41.70 5.41
CA ASP A 325 17.84 42.95 4.74
C ASP A 325 16.32 43.14 4.77
N ILE A 326 15.57 42.03 4.75
CA ILE A 326 14.12 42.00 4.87
C ILE A 326 13.69 42.29 6.32
N ASP A 327 14.36 41.69 7.31
CA ASP A 327 14.12 41.98 8.73
C ASP A 327 14.44 43.44 9.07
N ASN A 328 15.52 43.99 8.50
CA ASN A 328 15.88 45.40 8.62
C ASN A 328 14.85 46.33 7.97
N LEU A 329 14.26 45.93 6.84
CA LEU A 329 13.18 46.66 6.18
C LEU A 329 11.91 46.69 7.04
N PHE A 330 11.53 45.55 7.63
CA PHE A 330 10.38 45.48 8.55
C PHE A 330 10.62 46.28 9.83
N GLY A 331 11.84 46.24 10.39
CA GLY A 331 12.23 47.08 11.52
C GLY A 331 12.29 48.58 11.19
N ALA A 332 12.60 48.96 9.94
CA ALA A 332 12.55 50.33 9.47
C ALA A 332 11.10 50.81 9.25
N LEU A 333 10.21 49.94 8.76
CA LEU A 333 8.78 50.23 8.61
C LEU A 333 8.09 50.49 9.96
N ASP A 334 8.38 49.68 10.98
CA ASP A 334 7.78 49.81 12.31
C ASP A 334 8.26 51.07 13.04
N ARG A 335 9.45 51.58 12.67
CA ARG A 335 9.99 52.86 13.15
C ARG A 335 9.40 54.07 12.42
N ALA A 336 8.97 53.90 11.16
CA ALA A 336 8.34 54.95 10.38
C ALA A 336 6.86 55.16 10.75
N ILE A 337 6.15 54.09 11.14
CA ILE A 337 4.75 54.14 11.58
C ILE A 337 4.56 53.14 12.74
N PRO A 338 4.48 53.62 14.00
CA PRO A 338 4.33 52.75 15.17
C PRO A 338 3.03 51.95 15.11
N GLY A 339 3.10 50.62 15.19
CA GLY A 339 1.94 49.73 15.25
C GLY A 339 1.59 49.01 13.95
N LEU A 340 2.27 49.31 12.83
CA LEU A 340 2.07 48.60 11.57
C LEU A 340 2.53 47.14 11.66
N GLY A 341 3.60 46.82 12.41
CA GLY A 341 4.00 45.43 12.65
C GLY A 341 2.97 44.62 13.45
N LYS A 342 2.23 45.28 14.36
CA LYS A 342 1.11 44.69 15.11
C LYS A 342 -0.14 44.52 14.25
N ALA A 343 -0.49 45.53 13.45
CA ALA A 343 -1.62 45.49 12.52
C ALA A 343 -1.43 44.43 11.42
N VAL A 344 -0.19 44.20 10.95
CA VAL A 344 0.12 43.13 9.99
C VAL A 344 0.01 41.75 10.63
N ARG A 345 0.40 41.58 11.91
CA ARG A 345 0.21 40.31 12.64
C ARG A 345 -1.25 40.04 13.01
N GLU A 346 -2.00 41.05 13.45
CA GLU A 346 -3.44 40.90 13.76
C GLU A 346 -4.28 40.71 12.49
N ASN A 347 -3.93 41.37 11.38
CA ASN A 347 -4.60 41.17 10.09
C ASN A 347 -4.04 40.01 9.26
N ALA A 348 -2.95 39.35 9.66
CA ALA A 348 -2.46 38.14 9.00
C ALA A 348 -3.54 37.05 9.03
N ASN A 349 -4.30 36.93 10.13
CA ASN A 349 -5.43 35.99 10.22
C ASN A 349 -6.57 36.32 9.23
N VAL A 350 -6.81 37.61 8.94
CA VAL A 350 -7.83 38.07 7.98
C VAL A 350 -7.34 37.93 6.54
N GLY A 351 -6.06 38.23 6.28
CA GLY A 351 -5.42 38.07 4.97
C GLY A 351 -5.20 36.60 4.57
N VAL A 352 -4.90 35.74 5.55
CA VAL A 352 -4.87 34.29 5.37
C VAL A 352 -6.28 33.77 5.11
N ALA A 353 -7.30 34.16 5.88
CA ALA A 353 -8.69 33.78 5.61
C ALA A 353 -9.20 34.24 4.22
N ALA A 354 -8.84 35.45 3.78
CA ALA A 354 -9.18 35.96 2.45
C ALA A 354 -8.38 35.26 1.33
N GLY A 355 -7.10 34.97 1.55
CA GLY A 355 -6.27 34.18 0.65
C GLY A 355 -6.76 32.74 0.51
N LEU A 356 -7.23 32.13 1.59
CA LEU A 356 -7.85 30.81 1.62
C LEU A 356 -9.24 30.81 0.96
N ALA A 357 -10.00 31.90 1.11
CA ALA A 357 -11.24 32.14 0.35
C ALA A 357 -11.00 32.39 -1.14
N ALA A 358 -9.74 32.56 -1.58
CA ALA A 358 -9.33 32.51 -2.98
C ALA A 358 -8.82 31.12 -3.42
N ILE A 359 -8.52 30.21 -2.48
CA ILE A 359 -8.11 28.84 -2.79
C ILE A 359 -9.34 28.02 -3.18
N GLY A 360 -9.46 27.76 -4.48
CA GLY A 360 -10.49 26.93 -5.05
C GLY A 360 -11.83 27.63 -5.25
N GLN A 361 -12.71 26.95 -5.98
CA GLN A 361 -14.08 27.38 -6.25
C GLN A 361 -15.01 26.88 -5.14
N GLU A 362 -16.08 27.63 -4.86
CA GLU A 362 -17.14 27.14 -3.97
C GLU A 362 -17.79 25.89 -4.57
N ALA A 363 -17.97 24.88 -3.74
CA ALA A 363 -18.57 23.61 -4.10
C ALA A 363 -19.46 23.10 -2.96
N THR A 364 -20.16 22.00 -3.20
CA THR A 364 -20.92 21.29 -2.18
C THR A 364 -20.48 19.83 -2.14
N LEU A 365 -20.21 19.32 -0.94
CA LEU A 365 -19.88 17.91 -0.72
C LEU A 365 -20.79 17.39 0.40
N GLU A 366 -21.61 16.38 0.08
CA GLU A 366 -22.58 15.80 1.02
C GLU A 366 -23.53 16.84 1.66
N GLY A 367 -23.97 17.82 0.87
CA GLY A 367 -24.85 18.89 1.35
C GLY A 367 -24.17 19.93 2.26
N LYS A 368 -22.85 19.83 2.47
CA LYS A 368 -22.05 20.80 3.23
C LYS A 368 -21.29 21.74 2.29
N LYS A 369 -21.00 22.95 2.78
CA LYS A 369 -20.14 23.91 2.07
C LYS A 369 -18.75 23.30 1.91
N ALA A 370 -18.27 23.25 0.68
CA ALA A 370 -16.99 22.67 0.30
C ALA A 370 -16.21 23.62 -0.60
N ARG A 371 -14.95 23.28 -0.82
CA ARG A 371 -14.04 23.99 -1.72
C ARG A 371 -13.43 22.99 -2.68
N SER A 372 -13.48 23.30 -3.97
CA SER A 372 -12.89 22.49 -5.05
C SER A 372 -11.66 23.19 -5.59
N PHE A 373 -10.53 22.48 -5.68
CA PHE A 373 -9.29 23.04 -6.23
C PHE A 373 -8.45 21.96 -6.94
N PRO A 374 -7.74 22.33 -8.02
CA PRO A 374 -6.77 21.45 -8.64
C PRO A 374 -5.49 21.37 -7.79
N LEU A 375 -5.03 20.14 -7.57
CA LEU A 375 -3.72 19.79 -7.07
C LEU A 375 -2.85 19.40 -8.26
N ARG A 376 -1.92 20.28 -8.64
CA ARG A 376 -1.01 20.05 -9.76
C ARG A 376 0.31 19.49 -9.26
N PHE A 377 0.77 18.42 -9.88
CA PHE A 377 2.07 17.80 -9.66
C PHE A 377 2.93 18.14 -10.88
N VAL A 378 4.04 18.84 -10.66
CA VAL A 378 4.99 19.21 -11.72
C VAL A 378 6.37 18.82 -11.24
N ASP A 379 6.93 17.76 -11.80
CA ASP A 379 8.21 17.16 -11.37
C ASP A 379 8.29 17.01 -9.84
N GLY A 380 7.23 16.41 -9.27
CA GLY A 380 7.07 16.14 -7.85
C GLY A 380 6.76 17.36 -6.97
N ALA A 381 6.83 18.59 -7.49
CA ALA A 381 6.35 19.76 -6.75
C ALA A 381 4.81 19.77 -6.79
N VAL A 382 4.18 19.87 -5.62
CA VAL A 382 2.72 19.88 -5.48
C VAL A 382 2.24 21.30 -5.31
N PHE A 383 1.31 21.72 -6.15
CA PHE A 383 0.75 23.06 -6.18
C PHE A 383 -0.76 23.06 -5.90
N VAL A 384 -1.19 24.00 -5.08
CA VAL A 384 -2.60 24.41 -4.93
C VAL A 384 -2.72 25.80 -5.56
N GLY A 385 -3.34 25.88 -6.74
CA GLY A 385 -3.27 27.10 -7.54
C GLY A 385 -1.81 27.43 -7.92
N SER A 386 -1.31 28.61 -7.54
CA SER A 386 0.09 29.01 -7.74
C SER A 386 1.01 28.71 -6.55
N LEU A 387 0.46 28.24 -5.42
CA LEU A 387 1.22 28.01 -4.19
C LEU A 387 1.80 26.60 -4.18
N LYS A 388 3.13 26.49 -4.06
CA LYS A 388 3.79 25.20 -3.78
C LYS A 388 3.54 24.80 -2.34
N VAL A 389 2.88 23.67 -2.11
CA VAL A 389 2.51 23.17 -0.77
C VAL A 389 3.32 21.97 -0.33
N ALA A 390 3.90 21.21 -1.26
CA ALA A 390 4.73 20.05 -0.93
C ALA A 390 5.74 19.71 -2.05
N GLN A 391 6.65 18.80 -1.74
CA GLN A 391 7.57 18.18 -2.69
C GLN A 391 7.58 16.67 -2.44
N THR A 392 7.24 15.87 -3.44
CA THR A 392 7.35 14.41 -3.37
C THR A 392 8.76 13.98 -3.76
N PRO A 393 9.33 12.95 -3.10
CA PRO A 393 10.62 12.37 -3.51
C PRO A 393 10.50 11.69 -4.89
N PRO A 394 11.64 11.43 -5.57
CA PRO A 394 11.65 10.58 -6.76
C PRO A 394 11.36 9.12 -6.37
N LEU A 395 10.75 8.37 -7.29
CA LEU A 395 10.45 6.95 -7.13
C LEU A 395 11.54 6.02 -7.71
N PHE A 396 12.45 6.53 -8.54
CA PHE A 396 13.55 5.75 -9.13
C PHE A 396 14.74 6.57 -9.60
#